data_AF-A0AAW1V9C6-F1
#
_entry.id   AF-A0AAW1V9C6-F1
#
_cell.length_a   1.000
_cell.length_b   1.000
_cell.length_c   1.000
_cell.angle_alpha   90.00
_cell.angle_beta   90.00
_cell.angle_gamma   90.00
#
_symmetry.space_group_name_H-M   'P 1'
#
loop_
_entity.id
_entity.type
_entity.pdbx_description
1 polymer ?
#
loop_
_entity_poly.entity_id
_entity_poly.type
_entity_poly.pdbx_seq_one_letter_code
_entity_poly.pdbx_strand_id
1 'polypeptide(L)'
;MSCDGEQVILVLESTKMNFRNRRFLQTLTVAILLAYTILLVYQNFSHDVINNNDAVFPNEEKLQNSLQFPHHSNRELSNDHQNLETPDRVDRAVNLGEVTQVTMRPFSTELNDMFISVKTTEHFHKERLPIILKTWFQLAKNQTWFFTDTDDPEFQKMTNSHMINTNCSSSHSRKALCCKMSVEFDTFIETDKK
;
A
#
# COMPACT_ATOMS: atom_id res chain seq x y z
N MET A 1 53.11 -2.05 22.51
CA MET A 1 52.22 -3.03 21.87
C MET A 1 51.30 -2.28 20.92
N SER A 2 51.39 -2.28 19.58
CA SER A 2 51.84 -3.27 18.60
C SER A 2 51.35 -4.68 18.92
N CYS A 3 50.31 -5.11 18.20
CA CYS A 3 50.37 -6.29 17.34
C CYS A 3 49.39 -6.07 16.18
N ASP A 4 49.97 -6.15 14.98
CA ASP A 4 49.35 -6.10 13.67
C ASP A 4 48.40 -7.27 13.41
N GLY A 5 47.39 -7.00 12.57
CA GLY A 5 46.50 -7.98 11.97
C GLY A 5 46.24 -7.61 10.51
N GLU A 6 47.31 -7.36 9.77
CA GLU A 6 47.31 -7.32 8.31
C GLU A 6 47.08 -8.74 7.76
N GLN A 7 46.61 -8.83 6.51
CA GLN A 7 46.62 -10.02 5.63
C GLN A 7 45.29 -10.72 5.35
N VAL A 8 44.27 -10.00 4.88
CA VAL A 8 43.31 -10.54 3.89
C VAL A 8 43.00 -9.52 2.79
N ILE A 9 44.00 -8.75 2.36
CA ILE A 9 43.91 -7.88 1.18
C ILE A 9 45.04 -8.22 0.21
N LEU A 10 45.29 -9.50 -0.08
CA LEU A 10 46.20 -9.88 -1.17
C LEU A 10 45.79 -11.25 -1.75
N VAL A 11 44.57 -11.36 -2.29
CA VAL A 11 44.36 -12.25 -3.45
C VAL A 11 44.68 -11.42 -4.68
N LEU A 12 45.98 -11.16 -4.86
CA LEU A 12 46.53 -10.87 -6.16
C LEU A 12 46.42 -12.16 -6.97
N GLU A 13 45.43 -12.24 -7.86
CA GLU A 13 45.81 -12.64 -9.20
C GLU A 13 45.89 -11.37 -10.05
N SER A 14 46.93 -10.57 -9.77
CA SER A 14 47.49 -9.70 -10.79
C SER A 14 48.10 -10.61 -11.85
N THR A 15 47.26 -11.08 -12.77
CA THR A 15 47.75 -11.31 -14.10
C THR A 15 48.27 -9.96 -14.57
N LYS A 16 49.59 -9.88 -14.77
CA LYS A 16 50.22 -8.81 -15.54
C LYS A 16 49.62 -8.87 -16.94
N MET A 17 48.44 -8.25 -17.10
CA MET A 17 47.69 -8.29 -18.33
C MET A 17 48.52 -7.56 -19.37
N ASN A 18 49.09 -8.31 -20.30
CA ASN A 18 49.72 -7.78 -21.50
C ASN A 18 48.80 -6.72 -22.12
N PHE A 19 49.36 -5.63 -22.63
CA PHE A 19 48.60 -4.53 -23.23
C PHE A 19 47.56 -5.01 -24.26
N ARG A 20 47.93 -6.08 -24.98
CA ARG A 20 47.05 -6.79 -25.90
C ARG A 20 45.84 -7.45 -25.19
N ASN A 21 46.03 -8.05 -24.03
CA ASN A 21 44.95 -8.67 -23.23
C ASN A 21 44.02 -7.65 -22.60
N ARG A 22 44.51 -6.45 -22.23
CA ARG A 22 43.64 -5.35 -21.78
C ARG A 22 42.73 -4.85 -22.89
N ARG A 23 43.27 -4.71 -24.11
CA ARG A 23 42.48 -4.38 -25.30
C ARG A 23 41.46 -5.47 -25.61
N PHE A 24 41.84 -6.74 -25.49
CA PHE A 24 40.91 -7.86 -25.66
C PHE A 24 39.78 -7.86 -24.62
N LEU A 25 40.10 -7.64 -23.34
CA LEU A 25 39.10 -7.57 -22.29
C LEU A 25 38.15 -6.38 -22.49
N GLN A 26 38.69 -5.22 -22.87
CA GLN A 26 37.89 -4.05 -23.23
C GLN A 26 36.97 -4.32 -24.43
N THR A 27 37.49 -4.92 -25.51
CA THR A 27 36.66 -5.28 -26.67
C THR A 27 35.59 -6.30 -26.31
N LEU A 28 35.90 -7.25 -25.42
CA LEU A 28 34.93 -8.24 -24.93
C LEU A 28 33.82 -7.55 -24.11
N THR A 29 34.18 -6.63 -23.21
CA THR A 29 33.18 -5.88 -22.43
C THR A 29 32.28 -5.03 -23.31
N VAL A 30 32.83 -4.35 -24.33
CA VAL A 30 32.03 -3.57 -25.29
C VAL A 30 31.12 -4.48 -26.11
N ALA A 31 31.62 -5.64 -26.59
CA ALA A 31 30.82 -6.60 -27.33
C ALA A 31 29.65 -7.15 -26.50
N ILE A 32 29.88 -7.46 -25.22
CA ILE A 32 28.84 -7.92 -24.29
C ILE A 32 27.79 -6.83 -24.07
N LEU A 33 28.22 -5.57 -23.85
CA LEU A 33 27.28 -4.46 -23.67
C LEU A 33 26.45 -4.22 -24.94
N LEU A 34 27.06 -4.28 -26.12
CA LEU A 34 26.34 -4.16 -27.39
C LEU A 34 25.33 -5.31 -27.57
N ALA A 35 25.73 -6.55 -27.34
CA ALA A 35 24.82 -7.70 -27.40
C ALA A 35 23.65 -7.57 -26.42
N TYR A 36 23.90 -7.11 -25.19
CA TYR A 36 22.85 -6.88 -24.20
C TYR A 36 21.89 -5.76 -24.59
N THR A 37 22.40 -4.65 -25.16
CA THR A 37 21.54 -3.57 -25.68
C THR A 37 20.68 -4.04 -26.85
N ILE A 38 21.22 -4.86 -27.75
CA ILE A 38 20.47 -5.45 -28.86
C ILE A 38 19.38 -6.38 -28.32
N LEU A 39 19.69 -7.19 -27.30
CA LEU A 39 18.72 -8.07 -26.67
C LEU A 39 17.58 -7.29 -25.99
N LEU A 40 17.88 -6.19 -25.30
CA LEU A 40 16.86 -5.32 -24.70
C LEU A 40 15.95 -4.68 -25.76
N VAL A 41 16.53 -4.24 -26.89
CA VAL A 41 15.74 -3.72 -28.01
C VAL A 41 14.83 -4.81 -28.58
N TYR A 42 15.32 -6.04 -28.76
CA TYR A 42 14.48 -7.15 -29.21
C TYR A 42 13.34 -7.47 -28.25
N GLN A 43 13.59 -7.47 -26.94
CA GLN A 43 12.55 -7.70 -25.94
C GLN A 43 11.48 -6.61 -25.97
N ASN A 44 11.87 -5.35 -26.11
CA ASN A 44 10.92 -4.24 -26.25
C ASN A 44 10.16 -4.32 -27.59
N PHE A 45 10.83 -4.62 -28.70
CA PHE A 45 10.19 -4.66 -30.02
C PHE A 45 9.25 -5.87 -30.18
N SER A 46 9.56 -7.01 -29.56
CA SER A 46 8.63 -8.15 -29.49
C SER A 46 7.40 -7.85 -28.63
N HIS A 47 7.50 -6.95 -27.66
CA HIS A 47 6.33 -6.45 -26.93
C HIS A 47 5.45 -5.54 -27.81
N ASP A 48 6.04 -4.76 -28.72
CA ASP A 48 5.31 -3.89 -29.64
C ASP A 48 4.63 -4.63 -30.81
N VAL A 49 5.16 -5.77 -31.27
CA VAL A 49 4.53 -6.60 -32.32
C VAL A 49 3.23 -7.27 -31.83
N ILE A 50 3.08 -7.51 -30.52
CA ILE A 50 1.82 -8.02 -29.95
C ILE A 50 0.74 -6.93 -29.88
N ASN A 51 1.12 -5.65 -29.79
CA ASN A 51 0.19 -4.52 -29.67
C ASN A 51 -0.30 -3.94 -31.00
N ASN A 52 0.26 -4.34 -32.14
CA ASN A 52 -0.04 -3.75 -33.46
C ASN A 52 -1.14 -4.47 -34.26
N ASN A 53 -1.93 -5.36 -33.65
CA ASN A 53 -3.05 -6.03 -34.32
C ASN A 53 -4.44 -5.50 -33.95
N ASP A 54 -4.56 -4.53 -33.04
CA ASP A 54 -5.86 -3.97 -32.65
C ASP A 54 -6.02 -2.51 -33.07
N ALA A 55 -6.01 -2.26 -34.38
CA ALA A 55 -6.50 -1.02 -34.96
C ALA A 55 -7.70 -1.30 -35.87
N VAL A 56 -8.82 -1.71 -35.26
CA VAL A 56 -10.15 -1.66 -35.87
C VAL A 56 -11.08 -1.06 -34.82
N PHE A 57 -11.63 0.12 -35.12
CA PHE A 57 -12.76 0.68 -34.37
C PHE A 57 -14.01 -0.17 -34.59
N PRO A 58 -14.75 -0.53 -33.53
CA PRO A 58 -16.20 -0.57 -33.65
C PRO A 58 -16.91 0.17 -32.50
N ASN A 59 -17.68 1.17 -32.93
CA ASN A 59 -19.02 1.59 -32.48
C ASN A 59 -19.37 1.63 -30.98
N GLU A 60 -19.91 2.79 -30.62
CA GLU A 60 -20.34 3.34 -29.33
C GLU A 60 -21.53 2.61 -28.65
N GLU A 61 -21.65 1.29 -28.79
CA GLU A 61 -22.83 0.54 -28.31
C GLU A 61 -22.50 -0.64 -27.36
N LYS A 62 -21.27 -0.75 -26.85
CA LYS A 62 -20.85 -1.88 -25.99
C LYS A 62 -20.39 -1.53 -24.57
N LEU A 63 -20.58 -0.29 -24.11
CA LEU A 63 -20.19 0.12 -22.74
C LEU A 63 -21.18 -0.35 -21.65
N GLN A 64 -22.37 -0.83 -22.00
CA GLN A 64 -23.34 -1.28 -20.98
C GLN A 64 -23.21 -2.76 -20.59
N ASN A 65 -22.46 -3.58 -21.33
CA ASN A 65 -22.42 -5.04 -21.11
C ASN A 65 -21.04 -5.60 -20.70
N SER A 66 -20.06 -4.77 -20.29
CA SER A 66 -18.67 -5.24 -20.08
C SER A 66 -18.07 -5.03 -18.67
N LEU A 67 -18.79 -4.48 -17.69
CA LEU A 67 -18.30 -4.46 -16.30
C LEU A 67 -18.85 -5.66 -15.51
N GLN A 68 -18.50 -6.86 -15.96
CA GLN A 68 -18.57 -8.06 -15.12
C GLN A 68 -17.23 -8.18 -14.41
N PHE A 69 -17.16 -7.68 -13.17
CA PHE A 69 -15.98 -7.89 -12.32
C PHE A 69 -15.84 -9.39 -12.00
N PRO A 70 -14.63 -9.97 -12.02
CA PRO A 70 -14.43 -11.34 -11.57
C PRO A 70 -14.76 -11.42 -10.07
N HIS A 71 -15.75 -12.23 -9.72
CA HIS A 71 -16.09 -12.60 -8.35
C HIS A 71 -14.87 -13.25 -7.70
N HIS A 72 -14.17 -12.52 -6.84
CA HIS A 72 -13.24 -13.14 -5.90
C HIS A 72 -14.08 -13.91 -4.88
N SER A 73 -13.76 -15.18 -4.74
CA SER A 73 -14.45 -16.19 -3.95
C SER A 73 -14.66 -15.74 -2.50
N ASN A 74 -15.92 -15.49 -2.14
CA ASN A 74 -16.34 -15.47 -0.74
C ASN A 74 -16.19 -16.88 -0.19
N ARG A 75 -15.39 -17.03 0.87
CA ARG A 75 -15.32 -18.25 1.66
C ARG A 75 -16.58 -18.27 2.54
N GLU A 76 -17.66 -18.79 1.99
CA GLU A 76 -18.89 -19.09 2.73
C GLU A 76 -18.58 -20.17 3.78
N LEU A 77 -18.73 -19.82 5.06
CA LEU A 77 -18.87 -20.79 6.13
C LEU A 77 -20.33 -20.73 6.58
N SER A 78 -21.16 -21.49 5.87
CA SER A 78 -22.58 -21.68 6.20
C SER A 78 -22.79 -23.07 6.80
N ASN A 79 -23.67 -23.11 7.80
CA ASN A 79 -24.48 -24.24 8.29
C ASN A 79 -23.96 -25.02 9.50
N ASP A 80 -24.51 -24.65 10.65
CA ASP A 80 -25.16 -25.52 11.66
C ASP A 80 -25.96 -24.55 12.56
N HIS A 81 -27.22 -24.69 12.94
CA HIS A 81 -28.18 -25.78 12.88
C HIS A 81 -29.61 -25.18 12.97
N GLN A 82 -30.56 -25.97 12.52
CA GLN A 82 -31.99 -25.72 12.30
C GLN A 82 -32.86 -25.47 13.56
N ASN A 83 -33.89 -24.62 13.38
CA ASN A 83 -35.29 -24.71 13.84
C ASN A 83 -35.65 -24.94 15.34
N LEU A 84 -36.53 -24.06 15.85
CA LEU A 84 -37.93 -24.35 16.26
C LEU A 84 -38.37 -23.80 17.65
N GLU A 85 -39.52 -23.13 17.63
CA GLU A 85 -40.53 -22.91 18.71
C GLU A 85 -40.24 -22.01 19.93
N THR A 86 -41.02 -20.94 20.04
CA THR A 86 -41.70 -20.53 21.30
C THR A 86 -43.11 -21.13 21.30
N PRO A 87 -43.89 -21.17 22.41
CA PRO A 87 -43.68 -20.60 23.76
C PRO A 87 -43.94 -21.61 24.91
N ASP A 88 -43.40 -21.38 26.13
CA ASP A 88 -44.22 -21.43 27.34
C ASP A 88 -43.53 -20.98 28.63
N ARG A 89 -44.36 -20.44 29.51
CA ARG A 89 -44.06 -19.82 30.80
C ARG A 89 -43.92 -20.89 31.90
N VAL A 90 -42.80 -20.92 32.61
CA VAL A 90 -42.71 -21.55 33.94
C VAL A 90 -41.89 -20.66 34.88
N ASP A 91 -42.58 -20.11 35.88
CA ASP A 91 -42.01 -19.46 37.05
C ASP A 91 -41.21 -20.48 37.89
N ARG A 92 -39.89 -20.28 38.07
CA ARG A 92 -39.19 -20.82 39.24
C ARG A 92 -37.90 -20.06 39.55
N ALA A 93 -37.96 -19.29 40.63
CA ALA A 93 -36.78 -18.69 41.24
C ALA A 93 -35.86 -19.79 41.78
N VAL A 94 -34.61 -19.82 41.30
CA VAL A 94 -33.48 -20.46 41.98
C VAL A 94 -32.29 -19.51 41.87
N ASN A 95 -31.86 -19.01 43.03
CA ASN A 95 -30.71 -18.14 43.19
C ASN A 95 -29.49 -19.05 43.38
N LEU A 96 -28.59 -19.15 42.39
CA LEU A 96 -27.31 -19.83 42.55
C LEU A 96 -26.27 -19.36 41.52
N GLY A 97 -25.23 -18.69 42.02
CA GLY A 97 -23.93 -18.59 41.37
C GLY A 97 -23.82 -17.46 40.35
N GLU A 98 -23.06 -16.43 40.72
CA GLU A 98 -22.48 -15.42 39.85
C GLU A 98 -21.69 -16.10 38.72
N VAL A 99 -22.36 -16.32 37.59
CA VAL A 99 -21.71 -16.52 36.31
C VAL A 99 -21.50 -15.11 35.77
N THR A 100 -20.24 -14.66 35.73
CA THR A 100 -19.87 -13.47 34.96
C THR A 100 -20.18 -13.77 33.50
N GLN A 101 -21.42 -13.47 33.09
CA GLN A 101 -21.77 -13.44 31.68
C GLN A 101 -20.91 -12.34 31.06
N VAL A 102 -19.85 -12.74 30.37
CA VAL A 102 -19.22 -11.91 29.35
C VAL A 102 -20.25 -11.82 28.24
N THR A 103 -21.22 -10.92 28.40
CA THR A 103 -22.17 -10.56 27.36
C THR A 103 -21.36 -9.88 26.28
N MET A 104 -20.89 -10.67 25.31
CA MET A 104 -20.39 -10.12 24.05
C MET A 104 -21.53 -9.30 23.48
N ARG A 105 -21.40 -7.96 23.52
CA ARG A 105 -22.33 -7.08 22.82
C ARG A 105 -22.35 -7.56 21.37
N PRO A 106 -23.53 -7.69 20.72
CA PRO A 106 -23.55 -7.87 19.29
C PRO A 106 -22.81 -6.66 18.70
N PHE A 107 -21.64 -6.90 18.11
CA PHE A 107 -20.82 -5.83 17.55
C PHE A 107 -21.48 -5.37 16.25
N SER A 108 -22.33 -4.36 16.32
CA SER A 108 -22.69 -3.58 15.14
C SER A 108 -21.56 -2.60 14.88
N THR A 109 -20.75 -2.86 13.84
CA THR A 109 -19.72 -1.92 13.40
C THR A 109 -20.38 -0.74 12.68
N GLU A 110 -20.07 0.47 13.12
CA GLU A 110 -20.51 1.71 12.52
C GLU A 110 -19.35 2.41 11.79
N LEU A 111 -19.67 3.36 10.91
CA LEU A 111 -18.65 4.18 10.25
C LEU A 111 -17.80 4.98 11.25
N ASN A 112 -18.36 5.31 12.42
CA ASN A 112 -17.64 6.02 13.48
C ASN A 112 -16.55 5.16 14.14
N ASP A 113 -16.59 3.85 13.97
CA ASP A 113 -15.55 2.93 14.47
C ASP A 113 -14.36 2.88 13.50
N MET A 114 -14.44 3.55 12.34
CA MET A 114 -13.39 3.56 11.33
C MET A 114 -12.50 4.80 11.43
N PHE A 115 -11.20 4.58 11.28
CA PHE A 115 -10.18 5.61 11.10
C PHE A 115 -9.47 5.40 9.77
N ILE A 116 -9.47 6.42 8.91
CA ILE A 116 -8.84 6.37 7.59
C ILE A 116 -7.67 7.35 7.59
N SER A 117 -6.44 6.84 7.55
CA SER A 117 -5.25 7.69 7.37
C SER A 117 -4.83 7.77 5.90
N VAL A 118 -4.51 8.97 5.44
CA VAL A 118 -4.00 9.25 4.09
C VAL A 118 -2.65 9.94 4.19
N LYS A 119 -1.59 9.23 3.82
CA LYS A 119 -0.25 9.80 3.66
C LYS A 119 -0.16 10.63 2.39
N THR A 120 0.36 11.85 2.50
CA THR A 120 0.70 12.70 1.36
C THR A 120 2.00 13.48 1.64
N THR A 121 2.42 14.30 0.68
CA THR A 121 3.53 15.24 0.77
C THR A 121 3.15 16.51 0.03
N GLU A 122 3.81 17.64 0.36
CA GLU A 122 3.62 18.93 -0.31
C GLU A 122 3.55 18.81 -1.85
N HIS A 123 4.43 17.99 -2.43
CA HIS A 123 4.51 17.81 -3.88
C HIS A 123 3.23 17.26 -4.52
N PHE A 124 2.43 16.50 -3.76
CA PHE A 124 1.16 15.90 -4.22
C PHE A 124 -0.08 16.67 -3.80
N HIS A 125 0.07 17.78 -3.07
CA HIS A 125 -1.05 18.63 -2.69
C HIS A 125 -1.82 19.12 -3.92
N LYS A 126 -1.13 19.48 -5.00
CA LYS A 126 -1.78 19.98 -6.23
C LYS A 126 -2.22 18.87 -7.17
N GLU A 127 -1.46 17.78 -7.25
CA GLU A 127 -1.70 16.73 -8.25
C GLU A 127 -2.72 15.69 -7.80
N ARG A 128 -2.71 15.30 -6.51
CA ARG A 128 -3.47 14.13 -6.03
C ARG A 128 -4.56 14.47 -5.02
N LEU A 129 -4.34 15.45 -4.14
CA LEU A 129 -5.39 15.81 -3.17
C LEU A 129 -6.69 16.30 -3.82
N PRO A 130 -6.70 17.10 -4.90
CA PRO A 130 -7.96 17.61 -5.44
C PRO A 130 -8.87 16.50 -5.96
N ILE A 131 -8.31 15.43 -6.54
CA ILE A 131 -9.11 14.29 -7.00
C ILE A 131 -9.63 13.46 -5.82
N ILE A 132 -8.82 13.23 -4.78
CA ILE A 132 -9.27 12.52 -3.57
C ILE A 132 -10.39 13.29 -2.88
N LEU A 133 -10.18 14.60 -2.68
CA LEU A 133 -11.16 15.47 -2.03
C LEU A 133 -12.46 15.58 -2.84
N LYS A 134 -12.43 15.50 -4.17
CA LYS A 134 -13.65 15.51 -5.00
C LYS A 134 -14.35 14.16 -5.10
N THR A 135 -13.70 13.06 -4.71
CA THR A 135 -14.21 11.71 -4.89
C THR A 135 -14.56 11.06 -3.54
N TRP A 136 -13.91 9.96 -3.18
CA TRP A 136 -14.29 9.11 -2.07
C TRP A 136 -14.19 9.79 -0.71
N PHE A 137 -13.35 10.83 -0.55
CA PHE A 137 -13.27 11.60 0.69
C PHE A 137 -14.63 12.18 1.09
N GLN A 138 -15.48 12.52 0.10
CA GLN A 138 -16.80 13.08 0.37
C GLN A 138 -17.71 12.11 1.15
N LEU A 139 -17.45 10.81 1.10
CA LEU A 139 -18.24 9.77 1.75
C LEU A 139 -17.88 9.57 3.23
N ALA A 140 -16.66 9.93 3.65
CA ALA A 140 -16.13 9.63 4.99
C ALA A 140 -15.26 10.77 5.54
N LYS A 141 -15.73 12.01 5.40
CA LYS A 141 -14.97 13.22 5.78
C LYS A 141 -14.54 13.22 7.24
N ASN A 142 -15.42 12.77 8.13
CA ASN A 142 -15.19 12.83 9.57
C ASN A 142 -14.21 11.74 10.06
N GLN A 143 -14.05 10.68 9.27
CA GLN A 143 -13.20 9.53 9.59
C GLN A 143 -11.82 9.62 8.93
N THR A 144 -11.67 10.51 7.94
CA THR A 144 -10.46 10.62 7.12
C THR A 144 -9.54 11.73 7.61
N TRP A 145 -8.28 11.36 7.86
CA TRP A 145 -7.19 12.23 8.30
C TRP A 145 -6.04 12.20 7.30
N PHE A 146 -5.50 13.36 6.96
CA PHE A 146 -4.39 13.53 6.02
C PHE A 146 -3.11 13.86 6.77
N PHE A 147 -2.05 13.12 6.49
CA PHE A 147 -0.75 13.28 7.12
C PHE A 147 0.26 13.75 6.09
N THR A 148 0.77 14.96 6.28
CA THR A 148 1.66 15.65 5.35
C THR A 148 2.96 16.12 6.02
N ASP A 149 3.94 16.55 5.25
CA ASP A 149 5.23 17.07 5.74
C ASP A 149 5.28 18.60 5.86
N THR A 150 4.30 19.31 5.29
CA THR A 150 4.24 20.77 5.26
C THR A 150 2.82 21.25 5.54
N ASP A 151 2.67 22.36 6.26
CA ASP A 151 1.38 23.00 6.49
C ASP A 151 0.79 23.58 5.20
N ASP A 152 -0.50 23.33 4.97
CA ASP A 152 -1.22 23.87 3.82
C ASP A 152 -2.59 24.42 4.26
N PRO A 153 -2.72 25.75 4.47
CA PRO A 153 -3.96 26.35 4.97
C PRO A 153 -5.18 26.14 4.06
N GLU A 154 -4.96 25.99 2.75
CA GLU A 154 -6.04 25.78 1.78
C GLU A 154 -6.63 24.38 2.00
N PHE A 155 -5.78 23.35 1.97
CA PHE A 155 -6.24 21.98 2.18
C PHE A 155 -6.64 21.71 3.63
N GLN A 156 -6.10 22.43 4.61
CA GLN A 156 -6.56 22.38 6.00
C GLN A 156 -8.06 22.73 6.09
N LYS A 157 -8.47 23.80 5.41
CA LYS A 157 -9.88 24.22 5.41
C LYS A 157 -10.76 23.22 4.66
N MET A 158 -10.29 22.68 3.54
CA MET A 158 -11.06 21.72 2.72
C MET A 158 -11.24 20.36 3.39
N THR A 159 -10.31 19.99 4.28
CA THR A 159 -10.30 18.72 5.02
C THR A 159 -10.97 18.82 6.40
N ASN A 160 -11.72 19.89 6.68
CA ASN A 160 -12.33 20.12 8.00
C ASN A 160 -11.30 20.10 9.16
N SER A 161 -10.11 20.63 8.93
CA SER A 161 -8.99 20.59 9.87
C SER A 161 -8.45 19.19 10.19
N HIS A 162 -8.72 18.20 9.34
CA HIS A 162 -8.15 16.85 9.46
C HIS A 162 -6.84 16.67 8.70
N MET A 163 -6.15 17.76 8.35
CA MET A 163 -4.79 17.68 7.83
C MET A 163 -3.80 17.99 8.96
N ILE A 164 -2.81 17.11 9.09
CA ILE A 164 -1.81 17.14 10.16
C ILE A 164 -0.44 17.26 9.50
N ASN A 165 0.28 18.32 9.85
CA ASN A 165 1.71 18.40 9.55
C ASN A 165 2.49 17.53 10.53
N THR A 166 3.07 16.45 10.01
CA THR A 166 3.88 15.49 10.77
C THR A 166 5.27 16.03 11.11
N ASN A 167 5.71 17.12 10.49
CA ASN A 167 7.06 17.66 10.56
C ASN A 167 8.16 16.62 10.23
N CYS A 168 7.77 15.55 9.53
CA CYS A 168 8.67 14.54 9.02
C CYS A 168 9.25 14.99 7.67
N SER A 169 10.39 14.44 7.27
CA SER A 169 10.96 14.71 5.95
C SER A 169 10.00 14.27 4.82
N SER A 170 9.98 15.03 3.73
CA SER A 170 9.30 14.69 2.46
C SER A 170 10.01 13.60 1.64
N SER A 171 11.20 13.18 2.08
CA SER A 171 11.96 12.12 1.41
C SER A 171 11.22 10.77 1.48
N HIS A 172 11.39 9.94 0.45
CA HIS A 172 10.87 8.57 0.43
C HIS A 172 11.77 7.56 1.20
N SER A 173 12.66 8.04 2.06
CA SER A 173 13.51 7.17 2.88
C SER A 173 12.70 6.39 3.92
N ARG A 174 13.17 5.20 4.31
CA ARG A 174 12.53 4.38 5.35
C ARG A 174 12.31 5.17 6.65
N LYS A 175 13.27 5.98 7.07
CA LYS A 175 13.17 6.81 8.28
C LYS A 175 12.01 7.82 8.19
N ALA A 176 11.88 8.50 7.04
CA ALA A 176 10.82 9.46 6.80
C ALA A 176 9.43 8.80 6.73
N LEU A 177 9.33 7.66 6.05
CA LEU A 177 8.08 6.89 5.99
C LEU A 177 7.64 6.37 7.36
N CYS A 178 8.57 5.86 8.16
CA CYS A 178 8.30 5.43 9.53
C CYS A 178 7.88 6.61 10.42
N CYS A 179 8.49 7.79 10.24
CA CYS A 179 8.13 9.01 10.98
C CYS A 179 6.67 9.42 10.72
N LYS A 180 6.21 9.43 9.46
CA LYS A 180 4.80 9.74 9.17
C LYS A 180 3.85 8.69 9.76
N MET A 181 4.24 7.42 9.64
CA MET A 181 3.47 6.31 10.18
C MET A 181 3.36 6.34 11.71
N SER A 182 4.39 6.79 12.43
CA SER A 182 4.29 6.92 13.89
C SER A 182 3.26 7.98 14.27
N VAL A 183 3.27 9.14 13.59
CA VAL A 183 2.27 10.20 13.84
C VAL A 183 0.84 9.72 13.52
N GLU A 184 0.65 8.98 12.44
CA GLU A 184 -0.64 8.37 12.12
C GLU A 184 -1.16 7.44 13.20
N PHE A 185 -0.28 6.60 13.73
CA PHE A 185 -0.63 5.67 14.77
C PHE A 185 -0.95 6.39 16.07
N ASP A 186 -0.14 7.38 16.45
CA ASP A 186 -0.38 8.20 17.64
C ASP A 186 -1.74 8.90 17.55
N THR A 187 -2.06 9.52 16.40
CA THR A 187 -3.38 10.12 16.16
C THR A 187 -4.51 9.10 16.20
N PHE A 188 -4.32 7.90 15.64
CA PHE A 188 -5.34 6.84 15.73
C PHE A 188 -5.66 6.49 17.19
N ILE A 189 -4.64 6.31 18.04
CA ILE A 189 -4.82 6.00 19.46
C ILE A 189 -5.57 7.14 20.18
N GLU A 190 -5.30 8.40 19.83
CA GLU A 190 -6.00 9.56 20.39
C GLU A 190 -7.51 9.61 20.02
N THR A 191 -7.91 9.00 18.90
CA THR A 191 -9.33 8.99 18.48
C THR A 191 -10.21 7.94 19.17
N ASP A 192 -9.64 7.05 20.00
CA ASP A 192 -10.31 5.95 20.74
C ASP A 192 -11.23 5.05 19.88
N LYS A 193 -10.93 4.91 18.58
CA LYS A 193 -11.68 4.08 17.62
C LYS A 193 -11.21 2.61 17.60
N LYS A 194 -11.13 1.99 18.78
CA LYS A 194 -10.57 0.63 19.00
C LYS A 194 -11.57 -0.51 18.80
#